data_AF-A0A5A7RLK4-F1
#
_entry.id   AF-A0A5A7RLK4-F1
#
_cell.length_a   1.000
_cell.length_b   1.000
_cell.length_c   1.000
_cell.angle_alpha   90.00
_cell.angle_beta   90.00
_cell.angle_gamma   90.00
#
_symmetry.space_group_name_H-M   'P 1'
#
loop_
_entity.id
_entity.type
_entity.pdbx_description
1 polymer ?
#
loop_
_entity_poly.entity_id
_entity_poly.type
_entity_poly.pdbx_seq_one_letter_code
_entity_poly.pdbx_strand_id
1 'polypeptide(L)'
;MRSFGKQVLNIFYKAAYCYRCEDFFRYLSAIRNQKFEAFRKLTNEIPVNAWARCFSPVRRYGFMTSNFCESLNNKLLWARMLPVCSLLECVRTTIEKLFAVRRASAEGSNHPLTQWTQLWLDP
;
A
#
# COMPACT_ATOMS: atom_id res chain seq x y z
N MET A 1 26.61 -6.27 0.91
CA MET A 1 26.00 -4.99 0.44
C MET A 1 24.50 -5.05 0.15
N ARG A 2 23.93 -6.14 -0.42
CA ARG A 2 22.48 -6.24 -0.74
C ARG A 2 21.52 -6.29 0.49
N SER A 3 22.00 -6.69 1.67
CA SER A 3 21.15 -6.85 2.87
C SER A 3 20.79 -5.54 3.56
N PHE A 4 21.72 -4.57 3.57
CA PHE A 4 21.53 -3.28 4.23
C PHE A 4 20.42 -2.45 3.58
N GLY A 5 20.39 -2.42 2.24
CA GLY A 5 19.30 -1.78 1.49
C GLY A 5 17.93 -2.41 1.76
N LYS A 6 17.85 -3.74 1.94
CA LYS A 6 16.61 -4.44 2.30
C LYS A 6 16.12 -4.08 3.70
N GLN A 7 17.01 -3.89 4.68
CA GLN A 7 16.63 -3.52 6.04
C GLN A 7 16.04 -2.11 6.10
N VAL A 8 16.73 -1.12 5.51
CA VAL A 8 16.24 0.26 5.46
C VAL A 8 14.88 0.31 4.72
N LEU A 9 14.75 -0.45 3.63
CA LEU A 9 13.50 -0.54 2.89
C LEU A 9 12.35 -1.14 3.72
N ASN A 10 12.62 -2.18 4.52
CA ASN A 10 11.62 -2.77 5.41
C ASN A 10 11.15 -1.76 6.47
N ILE A 11 12.09 -1.02 7.09
CA ILE A 11 11.75 0.01 8.07
C ILE A 11 10.96 1.15 7.42
N PHE A 12 11.32 1.54 6.19
CA PHE A 12 10.55 2.49 5.40
C PHE A 12 9.11 2.03 5.19
N TYR A 13 8.89 0.77 4.80
CA TYR A 13 7.52 0.25 4.66
C TYR A 13 6.77 0.24 5.99
N LYS A 14 7.42 -0.09 7.11
CA LYS A 14 6.80 0.02 8.43
C LYS A 14 6.41 1.46 8.78
N ALA A 15 7.29 2.43 8.49
CA ALA A 15 6.99 3.86 8.68
C ALA A 15 5.83 4.31 7.79
N ALA A 16 5.86 3.98 6.50
CA ALA A 16 4.86 4.41 5.54
C ALA A 16 3.45 3.88 5.85
N TYR A 17 3.34 2.64 6.35
CA TYR A 17 2.06 1.95 6.53
C TYR A 17 1.53 1.97 7.97
N CYS A 18 2.29 2.45 8.95
CA CYS A 18 1.83 2.49 10.34
C CYS A 18 0.62 3.41 10.54
N TYR A 19 -0.22 3.07 11.51
CA TYR A 19 -1.43 3.83 11.84
C TYR A 19 -1.19 4.92 12.88
N ARG A 20 -0.18 4.77 13.74
CA ARG A 20 0.09 5.69 14.86
C ARG A 20 1.29 6.58 14.54
N CYS A 21 1.18 7.87 14.85
CA CYS A 21 2.29 8.82 14.66
C CYS A 21 3.51 8.48 15.53
N GLU A 22 3.30 7.91 16.71
CA GLU A 22 4.39 7.43 17.58
C GLU A 22 5.24 6.35 16.90
N ASP A 23 4.59 5.34 16.31
CA ASP A 23 5.26 4.30 15.53
C ASP A 23 6.02 4.88 14.34
N PHE A 24 5.42 5.85 13.65
CA PHE A 24 6.05 6.55 12.55
C PHE A 24 7.37 7.20 12.97
N PHE A 25 7.36 8.02 14.03
CA PHE A 25 8.58 8.70 14.49
C PHE A 25 9.64 7.71 14.97
N ARG A 26 9.23 6.61 15.61
CA ARG A 26 10.14 5.52 15.98
C ARG A 26 10.84 4.92 14.75
N TYR A 27 10.10 4.58 13.71
CA TYR A 27 10.69 4.04 12.47
C TYR A 27 11.51 5.08 11.71
N LEU A 28 11.06 6.34 11.69
CA LEU A 28 11.81 7.43 11.04
C LEU A 28 13.16 7.67 11.72
N SER A 29 13.22 7.61 13.05
CA SER A 29 14.48 7.66 13.80
C SER A 29 15.37 6.46 13.50
N ALA A 30 14.81 5.27 13.32
CA ALA A 30 15.57 4.09 12.92
C ALA A 30 16.17 4.26 11.50
N ILE A 31 15.43 4.85 10.56
CA ILE A 31 15.94 5.20 9.23
C ILE A 31 17.08 6.22 9.34
N ARG A 32 16.92 7.26 10.19
CA ARG A 32 17.98 8.27 10.44
C ARG A 32 19.28 7.61 10.90
N ASN A 33 19.19 6.67 11.84
CA ASN A 33 20.35 6.00 12.42
C ASN A 33 21.02 5.03 11.45
N GLN A 34 20.25 4.37 10.56
CA GLN A 34 20.82 3.46 9.57
C GLN A 34 21.34 4.19 8.34
N LYS A 35 20.55 5.10 7.78
CA LYS A 35 20.89 5.80 6.53
C LYS A 35 20.39 7.22 6.56
N PHE A 36 21.23 8.11 7.09
CA PHE A 36 20.94 9.54 7.21
C PHE A 36 20.52 10.18 5.87
N GLU A 37 21.14 9.78 4.76
CA GLU A 37 20.79 10.27 3.43
C GLU A 37 19.34 9.94 3.03
N ALA A 38 18.86 8.74 3.38
CA ALA A 38 17.46 8.36 3.13
C ALA A 38 16.51 9.17 4.01
N PHE A 39 16.87 9.40 5.28
CA PHE A 39 16.12 10.27 6.18
C PHE A 39 16.00 11.69 5.62
N ARG A 40 17.11 12.29 5.20
CA ARG A 40 17.16 13.64 4.59
C ARG A 40 16.21 13.77 3.40
N LYS A 41 16.25 12.82 2.47
CA LYS A 41 15.33 12.84 1.32
C LYS A 41 13.86 12.75 1.75
N LEU A 42 13.55 11.84 2.66
CA LEU A 42 12.18 11.62 3.15
C LEU A 42 11.60 12.81 3.92
N THR A 43 12.44 13.61 4.58
CA THR A 43 11.98 14.76 5.38
C THR A 43 12.04 16.09 4.62
N ASN A 44 12.96 16.23 3.66
CA ASN A 44 13.22 17.53 3.03
C ASN A 44 12.67 17.64 1.61
N GLU A 45 12.57 16.53 0.88
CA GLU A 45 12.17 16.55 -0.55
C GLU A 45 10.71 16.12 -0.75
N ILE A 46 10.16 15.30 0.16
CA ILE A 46 8.83 14.69 -0.02
C ILE A 46 7.92 15.07 1.16
N PRO A 47 6.76 15.69 0.91
CA PRO A 47 5.76 15.93 1.96
C PRO A 47 5.37 14.65 2.68
N VAL A 48 5.39 14.66 4.03
CA VAL A 48 5.15 13.45 4.83
C VAL A 48 3.77 12.83 4.57
N ASN A 49 2.74 13.66 4.37
CA ASN A 49 1.39 13.22 4.02
C ASN A 49 1.30 12.52 2.64
N ALA A 50 2.29 12.70 1.76
CA ALA A 50 2.32 12.04 0.46
C ALA A 50 2.66 10.54 0.60
N TRP A 51 3.49 10.16 1.58
CA TRP A 51 4.03 8.81 1.69
C TRP A 51 3.78 8.10 3.03
N ALA A 52 3.37 8.81 4.08
CA ALA A 52 3.08 8.25 5.40
C ALA A 52 1.56 8.23 5.69
N ARG A 53 1.03 7.05 6.02
CA ARG A 53 -0.40 6.83 6.20
C ARG A 53 -0.99 7.64 7.35
N CYS A 54 -0.32 7.67 8.50
CA CYS A 54 -0.78 8.38 9.68
C CYS A 54 -0.92 9.90 9.49
N PHE A 55 -0.29 10.46 8.44
CA PHE A 55 -0.41 11.87 8.06
C PHE A 55 -1.23 12.09 6.77
N SER A 56 -1.77 11.03 6.17
CA SER A 56 -2.59 11.14 4.95
C SER A 56 -3.94 11.77 5.29
N PRO A 57 -4.42 12.77 4.52
CA PRO A 57 -5.74 13.38 4.73
C PRO A 57 -6.91 12.41 4.43
N VAL A 58 -6.62 11.30 3.72
CA VAL A 58 -7.62 10.29 3.33
C VAL A 58 -7.22 8.92 3.88
N ARG A 59 -8.21 8.11 4.27
CA ARG A 59 -8.03 6.70 4.66
C ARG A 59 -7.57 5.88 3.45
N ARG A 60 -6.30 5.44 3.44
CA ARG A 60 -5.72 4.60 2.39
C ARG A 60 -5.86 3.12 2.74
N TYR A 61 -6.75 2.39 2.08
CA TYR A 61 -7.00 0.95 2.28
C TYR A 61 -5.92 0.05 1.64
N GLY A 62 -4.66 0.19 2.06
CA GLY A 62 -3.57 -0.70 1.64
C GLY A 62 -2.83 -0.28 0.36
N PHE A 63 -3.39 0.61 -0.45
CA PHE A 63 -2.70 1.17 -1.62
C PHE A 63 -2.15 2.54 -1.28
N MET A 64 -0.85 2.61 -0.96
CA MET A 64 -0.19 3.88 -0.67
C MET A 64 0.24 4.63 -1.94
N THR A 65 0.30 3.95 -3.08
CA THR A 65 0.70 4.50 -4.38
C THR A 65 -0.46 4.45 -5.38
N SER A 66 -0.56 5.48 -6.23
CA SER A 66 -1.50 5.54 -7.38
C SER A 66 -1.25 4.45 -8.43
N ASN A 67 -0.15 3.70 -8.30
CA ASN A 67 0.26 2.64 -9.21
C ASN A 67 -0.86 1.60 -9.48
N PHE A 68 -1.75 1.38 -8.51
CA PHE A 68 -2.91 0.51 -8.75
C PHE A 68 -3.88 1.10 -9.77
N CYS A 69 -4.25 2.38 -9.59
CA CYS A 69 -5.12 3.10 -10.52
C CYS A 69 -4.46 3.26 -11.88
N GLU A 70 -3.16 3.56 -11.93
CA GLU A 70 -2.38 3.69 -13.17
C GLU A 70 -2.25 2.35 -13.92
N SER A 71 -1.92 1.26 -13.23
CA SER A 71 -1.83 -0.07 -13.82
C SER A 71 -3.20 -0.57 -14.30
N LEU A 72 -4.27 -0.29 -13.56
CA LEU A 72 -5.64 -0.54 -14.01
C LEU A 72 -5.97 0.28 -15.26
N ASN A 73 -5.67 1.58 -15.26
CA ASN A 73 -5.92 2.43 -16.43
C ASN A 73 -5.17 1.93 -17.66
N ASN A 74 -3.91 1.51 -17.51
CA ASN A 74 -3.14 0.91 -18.61
C ASN A 74 -3.74 -0.42 -19.08
N LYS A 75 -4.18 -1.28 -18.16
CA LYS A 75 -4.84 -2.55 -18.51
C LYS A 75 -6.21 -2.35 -19.16
N LEU A 76 -6.88 -1.23 -18.89
CA LEU A 76 -8.20 -0.90 -19.41
C LEU A 76 -8.16 0.05 -20.60
N LEU A 77 -6.96 0.44 -21.05
CA LEU A 77 -6.80 1.41 -22.13
C LEU A 77 -7.50 0.94 -23.43
N TRP A 78 -7.37 -0.35 -23.75
CA TRP A 78 -8.06 -0.98 -24.88
C TRP A 78 -9.55 -1.24 -24.60
N ALA A 79 -9.91 -1.53 -23.34
CA ALA A 79 -11.29 -1.80 -22.94
C ALA A 79 -12.20 -0.57 -23.07
N ARG A 80 -11.63 0.65 -23.12
CA ARG A 80 -12.35 1.90 -23.40
C ARG A 80 -12.98 1.97 -24.79
N MET A 81 -12.49 1.15 -25.74
CA MET A 81 -13.07 1.06 -27.08
C MET A 81 -14.23 0.05 -27.15
N LEU A 82 -14.52 -0.66 -26.05
CA LEU A 82 -15.61 -1.62 -25.97
C LEU A 82 -16.93 -0.95 -25.55
N PRO A 83 -18.09 -1.59 -25.81
CA PRO A 83 -19.35 -1.19 -25.21
C PRO A 83 -19.28 -1.14 -23.68
N VAL A 84 -20.07 -0.27 -23.07
CA VAL A 84 -20.06 -0.01 -21.61
C VAL A 84 -20.17 -1.30 -20.79
N CYS A 85 -21.03 -2.25 -21.20
CA CYS A 85 -21.18 -3.52 -20.50
C CYS A 85 -19.89 -4.35 -20.49
N SER A 86 -19.17 -4.40 -21.61
CA SER A 86 -17.90 -5.13 -21.73
C SER A 86 -16.78 -4.46 -20.93
N LEU A 87 -16.74 -3.13 -20.90
CA LEU A 87 -15.81 -2.39 -20.04
C LEU A 87 -16.06 -2.72 -18.56
N LEU A 88 -17.33 -2.74 -18.13
CA LEU A 88 -17.70 -3.07 -16.75
C LEU A 88 -17.29 -4.50 -16.39
N GLU A 89 -17.49 -5.47 -17.28
CA GLU A 89 -17.06 -6.86 -17.05
C GLU A 89 -15.53 -6.99 -16.98
N CYS A 90 -14.77 -6.25 -17.80
CA CYS A 90 -13.32 -6.21 -17.70
C CYS A 90 -12.85 -5.63 -16.35
N VAL A 91 -13.49 -4.54 -15.88
CA VAL A 91 -13.20 -3.94 -14.58
C VAL A 91 -13.51 -4.93 -13.45
N ARG A 92 -14.71 -5.52 -13.46
CA ARG A 92 -15.17 -6.51 -12.47
C ARG A 92 -14.18 -7.67 -12.38
N THR A 93 -13.89 -8.32 -13.51
CA THR A 93 -12.99 -9.49 -13.56
C THR A 93 -11.59 -9.15 -13.06
N THR A 94 -11.09 -7.94 -13.35
CA THR A 94 -9.76 -7.50 -12.91
C THR A 94 -9.72 -7.30 -11.40
N ILE A 95 -10.75 -6.67 -10.83
CA ILE A 95 -10.88 -6.44 -9.39
C ILE A 95 -11.04 -7.76 -8.65
N GLU A 96 -11.90 -8.67 -9.12
CA GLU A 96 -12.10 -10.00 -8.53
C GLU A 96 -10.80 -10.79 -8.47
N LYS A 97 -10.05 -10.86 -9.57
CA LYS A 97 -8.74 -11.54 -9.62
C LYS A 97 -7.75 -10.95 -8.62
N LEU A 98 -7.70 -9.62 -8.50
CA LEU A 98 -6.82 -8.95 -7.54
C LEU A 98 -7.18 -9.32 -6.10
N PHE A 99 -8.45 -9.28 -5.74
CA PHE A 99 -8.90 -9.64 -4.40
C PHE A 99 -8.69 -11.13 -4.10
N ALA A 100 -8.86 -12.01 -5.09
CA ALA A 100 -8.54 -13.43 -4.95
C ALA A 100 -7.05 -13.64 -4.63
N VAL A 101 -6.14 -13.02 -5.38
CA VAL A 101 -4.68 -13.11 -5.14
C VAL A 101 -4.32 -12.57 -3.74
N ARG A 102 -4.95 -11.46 -3.32
CA ARG A 102 -4.74 -10.87 -2.00
C ARG A 102 -5.23 -11.77 -0.87
N ARG A 103 -6.40 -12.39 -1.02
CA ARG A 103 -6.92 -13.35 -0.04
C ARG A 103 -5.99 -14.55 0.11
N ALA A 104 -5.57 -15.16 -0.99
CA ALA A 104 -4.61 -16.26 -0.95
C ALA A 104 -3.27 -15.88 -0.30
N SER A 105 -2.78 -14.65 -0.55
CA SER A 105 -1.56 -14.15 0.10
C SER A 105 -1.74 -13.87 1.60
N ALA A 106 -2.94 -13.46 2.01
CA ALA A 106 -3.29 -13.22 3.41
C ALA A 106 -3.52 -14.51 4.18
N GLU A 107 -4.10 -15.55 3.57
CA GLU A 107 -4.27 -16.88 4.19
C GLU A 107 -2.92 -17.54 4.55
N GLY A 108 -1.86 -17.25 3.79
CA GLY A 108 -0.49 -17.65 4.15
C GLY A 108 0.16 -16.82 5.26
N SER A 109 -0.50 -15.77 5.75
CA SER A 109 0.01 -14.84 6.75
C SER A 109 -0.79 -14.99 8.05
N ASN A 110 -0.16 -15.45 9.12
CA ASN A 110 -0.80 -15.76 10.41
C ASN A 110 -1.24 -14.52 11.23
N HIS A 111 -1.54 -13.40 10.57
CA HIS A 111 -1.93 -12.16 11.22
C HIS A 111 -3.45 -12.16 11.43
N PRO A 112 -3.95 -11.98 12.67
CA PRO A 112 -5.38 -11.95 12.93
C PRO A 112 -6.05 -10.90 12.05
N LEU A 113 -7.15 -11.30 11.40
CA LEU A 113 -7.99 -10.40 10.63
C LEU A 113 -8.40 -9.22 11.53
N THR A 114 -8.41 -8.00 10.98
CA THR A 114 -8.94 -6.85 11.72
C THR A 114 -10.40 -7.09 12.07
N GLN A 115 -10.85 -6.68 13.26
CA GLN A 115 -12.22 -6.89 13.78
C GLN A 115 -13.33 -6.56 12.77
N TRP A 116 -13.15 -5.51 11.97
CA TRP A 116 -14.09 -5.13 10.91
C TRP A 116 -14.19 -6.14 9.75
N THR A 117 -13.15 -6.92 9.48
CA THR A 117 -13.13 -7.95 8.44
C THR A 117 -13.84 -9.23 8.89
N GLN A 118 -13.81 -9.53 10.20
CA GLN A 118 -14.55 -10.65 10.78
C GLN A 118 -16.07 -10.42 10.74
N LEU A 119 -16.53 -9.18 11.00
CA LEU A 119 -17.96 -8.82 10.96
C LEU A 119 -18.62 -8.97 9.57
N TRP A 120 -17.85 -9.06 8.50
CA TRP A 120 -18.38 -9.26 7.13
C TRP A 120 -18.32 -10.73 6.67
N LEU A 121 -17.69 -11.61 7.45
CA LEU A 121 -17.53 -13.03 7.13
C LEU A 121 -18.49 -13.94 7.90
N ASP A 122 -19.11 -13.44 8.96
CA ASP A 122 -20.15 -14.15 9.70
C ASP A 122 -21.54 -13.71 9.18
N PRO A 123 -22.37 -14.64 8.64
CA PRO A 123 -23.73 -14.37 8.17
C PRO A 123 -24.70 -13.87 9.25
#